data_AF-C3YQW2-F1
#
_entry.id   AF-C3YQW2-F1
#
_cell.length_a   1.000
_cell.length_b   1.000
_cell.length_c   1.000
_cell.angle_alpha   90.00
_cell.angle_beta   90.00
_cell.angle_gamma   90.00
#
_symmetry.space_group_name_H-M   'P 1'
#
loop_
_entity.id
_entity.type
_entity.pdbx_description
1 polymer ?
#
loop_
_entity_poly.entity_id
_entity_poly.type
_entity_poly.pdbx_seq_one_letter_code
_entity_poly.pdbx_strand_id
1 'polypeptide(L)'
;MSNQRTQNRVRSTTAPGGIPWDKEFLRKYRVELRDGMTPITLKLVLDKLMAFKVLTDEEEDLILNDGKTRKDKIRNLLDILPSKGQGAIARFKTALAQVDEPSSQLVKNLDAMEAETSLR
;
A
#
# COMPACT_ATOMS: atom_id res chain seq x y z
N MET A 1 11.45 -39.21 -19.48
CA MET A 1 10.83 -37.88 -19.65
C MET A 1 9.54 -37.82 -18.86
N SER A 2 9.48 -37.02 -17.81
CA SER A 2 8.24 -36.64 -17.12
C SER A 2 8.51 -35.41 -16.27
N ASN A 3 8.03 -34.27 -16.76
CA ASN A 3 8.03 -32.99 -16.06
C ASN A 3 7.06 -33.06 -14.88
N GLN A 4 7.44 -32.51 -13.73
CA GLN A 4 6.47 -31.87 -12.85
C GLN A 4 7.11 -30.74 -12.05
N ARG A 5 6.49 -29.58 -12.23
CA ARG A 5 6.84 -28.24 -11.76
C ARG A 5 6.84 -28.17 -10.24
N THR A 6 7.98 -27.91 -9.63
CA THR A 6 8.05 -27.34 -8.27
C THR A 6 7.89 -25.82 -8.38
N GLN A 7 6.64 -25.36 -8.52
CA GLN A 7 6.33 -23.97 -8.19
C GLN A 7 6.34 -23.84 -6.67
N ASN A 8 7.50 -23.43 -6.17
CA ASN A 8 7.72 -23.05 -4.78
C ASN A 8 7.08 -21.67 -4.56
N ARG A 9 5.75 -21.62 -4.42
CA ARG A 9 5.03 -20.38 -4.07
C ARG A 9 5.14 -20.20 -2.56
N VAL A 10 6.10 -19.36 -2.16
CA VAL A 10 6.27 -18.89 -0.79
C VAL A 10 4.93 -18.35 -0.31
N ARG A 11 4.36 -19.01 0.70
CA ARG A 11 3.17 -18.54 1.42
C ARG A 11 3.59 -17.34 2.26
N SER A 12 3.49 -16.16 1.67
CA SER A 12 3.64 -14.90 2.40
C SER A 12 2.42 -14.72 3.30
N THR A 13 2.65 -15.03 4.57
CA THR A 13 1.82 -14.85 5.76
C THR A 13 0.81 -13.71 5.65
N THR A 14 -0.45 -14.11 5.75
CA THR A 14 -1.67 -13.30 5.81
C THR A 14 -1.70 -12.38 7.04
N ALA A 15 -1.77 -11.07 6.80
CA ALA A 15 -2.39 -10.11 7.71
C ALA A 15 -3.93 -10.12 7.45
N PRO A 16 -4.76 -9.64 8.38
CA PRO A 16 -6.13 -10.11 8.59
C PRO A 16 -7.06 -9.86 7.39
N GLY A 17 -7.77 -10.93 6.99
CA GLY A 17 -8.86 -11.04 6.02
C GLY A 17 -9.17 -9.81 5.16
N GLY A 18 -8.59 -9.76 3.96
CA GLY A 18 -8.91 -8.79 2.92
C GLY A 18 -8.16 -9.12 1.63
N ILE A 19 -8.48 -8.41 0.54
CA ILE A 19 -7.83 -8.62 -0.76
C ILE A 19 -6.35 -8.24 -0.66
N PRO A 20 -5.40 -9.10 -1.08
CA PRO A 20 -3.99 -8.74 -1.13
C PRO A 20 -3.77 -7.58 -2.11
N TRP A 21 -3.28 -6.44 -1.62
CA TRP A 21 -2.91 -5.32 -2.49
C TRP A 21 -1.57 -5.60 -3.14
N ASP A 22 -1.48 -5.53 -4.45
CA ASP A 22 -0.24 -5.63 -5.22
C ASP A 22 0.03 -4.34 -6.00
N LYS A 23 1.06 -4.36 -6.87
CA LYS A 23 1.41 -3.20 -7.71
C LYS A 23 0.25 -2.78 -8.62
N GLU A 24 -0.51 -3.73 -9.16
CA GLU A 24 -1.62 -3.43 -10.07
C GLU A 24 -2.79 -2.82 -9.31
N PHE A 25 -3.05 -3.29 -8.08
CA PHE A 25 -4.01 -2.66 -7.18
C PHE A 25 -3.65 -1.19 -6.91
N LEU A 26 -2.39 -0.91 -6.54
CA LEU A 26 -1.92 0.47 -6.30
C LEU A 26 -2.02 1.35 -7.56
N ARG A 27 -1.81 0.77 -8.74
CA ARG A 27 -1.97 1.49 -10.03
C ARG A 27 -3.43 1.79 -10.32
N LYS A 28 -4.32 0.81 -10.12
CA LYS A 28 -5.76 0.90 -10.40
C LYS A 28 -6.45 1.91 -9.48
N TYR A 29 -6.20 1.83 -8.18
CA TYR A 29 -6.84 2.68 -7.17
C TYR A 29 -6.00 3.89 -6.75
N ARG A 30 -5.04 4.29 -7.60
CA ARG A 30 -4.07 5.34 -7.29
C ARG A 30 -4.74 6.67 -6.96
N VAL A 31 -5.81 7.01 -7.67
CA VAL A 31 -6.53 8.28 -7.53
C VAL A 31 -7.28 8.31 -6.20
N GLU A 32 -7.99 7.23 -5.88
CA GLU A 32 -8.75 7.05 -4.65
C GLU A 32 -7.83 7.08 -3.42
N LEU A 33 -6.69 6.40 -3.49
CA LEU A 33 -5.67 6.45 -2.45
C LEU A 33 -5.13 7.87 -2.26
N ARG A 34 -4.77 8.55 -3.35
CA ARG A 34 -4.22 9.92 -3.32
C ARG A 34 -5.21 10.96 -2.79
N ASP A 35 -6.47 10.82 -3.17
CA ASP A 35 -7.49 11.80 -2.81
C ASP A 35 -8.11 11.49 -1.43
N GLY A 36 -8.11 10.21 -1.01
CA GLY A 36 -8.59 9.75 0.29
C GLY A 36 -7.64 9.94 1.46
N MET A 37 -6.35 10.23 1.23
CA MET A 37 -5.39 10.53 2.30
C MET A 37 -5.28 12.03 2.58
N THR A 38 -5.34 12.39 3.88
CA THR A 38 -5.06 13.75 4.36
C THR A 38 -3.56 13.94 4.66
N PRO A 39 -3.05 15.18 4.84
CA PRO A 39 -1.67 15.39 5.26
C PRO A 39 -1.32 14.73 6.59
N ILE A 40 -2.28 14.71 7.54
CA ILE A 40 -2.11 14.08 8.86
C ILE A 40 -2.02 12.56 8.68
N THR A 41 -2.96 11.98 7.93
CA THR A 41 -2.95 10.55 7.58
C THR A 41 -1.64 10.15 6.93
N LEU A 42 -1.14 10.93 5.96
CA LEU A 42 0.14 10.67 5.30
C LEU A 42 1.27 10.57 6.32
N LYS A 43 1.40 11.55 7.22
CA LYS A 43 2.44 11.55 8.25
C LYS A 43 2.35 10.29 9.13
N LEU A 44 1.17 9.97 9.65
CA LEU A 44 0.97 8.80 10.51
C LEU A 44 1.28 7.47 9.78
N VAL A 45 1.00 7.40 8.48
CA VAL A 45 1.35 6.25 7.66
C VAL A 45 2.85 6.13 7.49
N LEU A 46 3.56 7.24 7.22
CA LEU A 46 5.02 7.25 7.12
C LEU A 46 5.66 6.83 8.44
N ASP A 47 5.22 7.38 9.58
CA ASP A 47 5.68 6.99 10.92
C ASP A 47 5.55 5.46 11.15
N LYS A 48 4.42 4.87 10.75
CA LYS A 48 4.22 3.41 10.83
C LYS A 48 5.10 2.62 9.87
N LEU A 49 5.28 3.10 8.64
CA LEU A 49 6.14 2.43 7.65
C LEU A 49 7.61 2.46 8.07
N MET A 50 8.05 3.54 8.70
CA MET A 50 9.36 3.65 9.35
C MET A 50 9.48 2.65 10.51
N ALA A 51 8.48 2.58 11.39
CA ALA A 51 8.45 1.60 12.49
C ALA A 51 8.46 0.14 11.99
N PHE A 52 7.84 -0.13 10.83
CA PHE A 52 7.88 -1.43 10.16
C PHE A 52 9.18 -1.70 9.41
N LYS A 53 10.13 -0.76 9.42
CA LYS A 53 11.38 -0.80 8.63
C LYS A 53 11.12 -1.02 7.15
N VAL A 54 9.99 -0.52 6.66
CA VAL A 54 9.68 -0.49 5.24
C VAL A 54 10.47 0.64 4.62
N LEU A 55 10.32 1.87 5.13
CA LEU A 55 11.05 3.04 4.63
C LEU A 55 12.33 3.27 5.44
N THR A 56 13.33 3.89 4.80
CA THR A 56 14.48 4.51 5.49
C THR A 56 14.26 6.01 5.68
N ASP A 57 15.09 6.64 6.51
CA ASP A 57 15.02 8.09 6.76
C ASP A 57 15.19 8.87 5.44
N GLU A 58 16.10 8.43 4.55
CA GLU A 58 16.30 9.07 3.25
C GLU A 58 15.08 8.93 2.33
N GLU A 59 14.40 7.79 2.36
CA GLU A 59 13.20 7.56 1.55
C GLU A 59 12.02 8.39 2.07
N GLU A 60 11.86 8.51 3.39
CA GLU A 60 10.86 9.39 4.00
C GLU A 60 11.13 10.86 3.63
N ASP A 61 12.38 11.32 3.75
CA ASP A 61 12.78 12.67 3.37
C ASP A 61 12.52 12.94 1.90
N LEU A 62 12.82 12.00 1.01
CA LEU A 62 12.49 12.11 -0.41
C LEU A 62 10.98 12.22 -0.63
N ILE A 63 10.18 11.39 0.03
CA ILE A 63 8.71 11.45 -0.08
C ILE A 63 8.18 12.81 0.38
N LEU A 64 8.71 13.34 1.48
CA LEU A 64 8.23 14.59 2.08
C LEU A 64 8.72 15.84 1.34
N ASN A 65 9.89 15.79 0.71
CA ASN A 65 10.54 16.95 0.12
C ASN A 65 10.51 16.99 -1.43
N ASP A 66 10.33 15.85 -2.11
CA ASP A 66 10.23 15.78 -3.58
C ASP A 66 8.83 16.13 -4.10
N GLY A 67 8.29 17.28 -3.70
CA GLY A 67 6.97 17.71 -4.13
C GLY A 67 6.42 18.87 -3.33
N LYS A 68 5.62 19.72 -3.99
CA LYS A 68 5.04 20.90 -3.34
C LYS A 68 3.71 20.58 -2.66
N THR A 69 2.92 19.68 -3.23
CA THR A 69 1.56 19.44 -2.76
C THR A 69 1.44 18.11 -2.02
N ARG A 70 0.41 17.99 -1.16
CA ARG A 70 0.03 16.71 -0.52
C ARG A 70 -0.11 15.58 -1.55
N LYS A 71 -0.71 15.88 -2.70
CA LYS A 71 -0.94 14.91 -3.77
C LYS A 71 0.37 14.39 -4.37
N ASP A 72 1.38 15.25 -4.52
CA ASP A 72 2.70 14.85 -5.01
C ASP A 72 3.39 13.93 -4.00
N LYS A 73 3.35 14.26 -2.71
CA LYS A 73 3.96 13.43 -1.65
C LYS A 73 3.33 12.04 -1.59
N ILE A 74 2.00 11.96 -1.67
CA ILE A 74 1.29 10.67 -1.72
C ILE A 74 1.65 9.91 -3.00
N ARG A 75 1.73 10.60 -4.14
CA ARG A 75 2.16 10.01 -5.41
C ARG A 75 3.54 9.35 -5.27
N ASN A 76 4.50 10.06 -4.67
CA ASN A 76 5.85 9.54 -4.45
C ASN A 76 5.87 8.31 -3.53
N LEU A 77 5.10 8.32 -2.43
CA LEU A 77 4.92 7.15 -1.58
C LEU A 77 4.39 5.95 -2.40
N LEU A 78 3.35 6.16 -3.20
CA LEU A 78 2.76 5.10 -4.04
C LEU A 78 3.70 4.62 -5.17
N ASP A 79 4.72 5.40 -5.53
CA ASP A 79 5.73 5.01 -6.53
C ASP A 79 6.89 4.23 -5.91
N ILE A 80 7.24 4.52 -4.65
CA ILE A 80 8.29 3.80 -3.92
C ILE A 80 7.83 2.42 -3.46
N LEU A 81 6.58 2.27 -3.01
CA LEU A 81 6.11 0.99 -2.46
C LEU A 81 6.27 -0.22 -3.41
N PRO A 82 5.96 -0.11 -4.72
CA PRO A 82 6.17 -1.22 -5.67
C PRO A 82 7.64 -1.65 -5.84
N SER A 83 8.60 -0.73 -5.77
CA SER A 83 10.03 -1.08 -5.94
C SER A 83 10.58 -1.89 -4.76
N LYS A 84 9.94 -1.76 -3.59
CA LYS A 84 10.26 -2.47 -2.35
C LYS A 84 9.53 -3.82 -2.23
N GLY A 85 8.61 -4.09 -3.15
CA GLY A 85 7.95 -5.38 -3.32
C GLY A 85 6.70 -5.59 -2.46
N GLN A 86 6.10 -6.77 -2.62
CA GLN A 86 4.77 -7.11 -2.09
C GLN A 86 4.65 -6.94 -0.57
N GLY A 87 5.72 -7.18 0.18
CA GLY A 87 5.75 -7.00 1.63
C GLY A 87 5.54 -5.54 2.03
N ALA A 88 6.14 -4.59 1.32
CA ALA A 88 5.99 -3.16 1.58
C ALA A 88 4.54 -2.71 1.33
N ILE A 89 3.91 -3.20 0.25
CA ILE A 89 2.52 -2.89 -0.08
C ILE A 89 1.57 -3.45 1.00
N ALA A 90 1.79 -4.68 1.46
CA ALA A 90 0.99 -5.27 2.54
C ALA A 90 1.13 -4.50 3.86
N ARG A 91 2.34 -4.03 4.18
CA ARG A 91 2.61 -3.17 5.35
C ARG A 91 1.98 -1.79 5.21
N PHE A 92 1.97 -1.21 4.00
CA PHE A 92 1.26 0.04 3.71
C PHE A 92 -0.25 -0.10 3.92
N LYS A 93 -0.89 -1.15 3.38
CA LYS A 93 -2.32 -1.43 3.63
C LYS A 93 -2.60 -1.53 5.13
N THR A 94 -1.75 -2.26 5.85
CA THR A 94 -1.87 -2.43 7.31
C THR A 94 -1.71 -1.10 8.04
N ALA A 95 -0.72 -0.28 7.66
CA ALA A 95 -0.49 1.03 8.26
C ALA A 95 -1.71 1.93 8.05
N LEU A 96 -2.17 2.06 6.81
CA LEU A 96 -3.32 2.88 6.44
C LEU A 96 -4.60 2.45 7.18
N ALA A 97 -4.82 1.15 7.37
CA ALA A 97 -5.98 0.66 8.12
C ALA A 97 -5.96 0.96 9.63
N GLN A 98 -4.80 1.34 10.19
CA GLN A 98 -4.58 1.50 11.62
C GLN A 98 -4.37 2.95 12.08
N VAL A 99 -4.21 3.91 11.17
CA VAL A 99 -3.86 5.30 11.55
C VAL A 99 -5.05 6.11 12.01
N ASP A 100 -6.21 5.96 11.38
CA ASP A 100 -7.45 6.64 11.72
C ASP A 100 -8.67 5.93 11.10
N GLU A 101 -9.88 6.26 11.56
CA GLU A 101 -11.12 5.63 11.07
C GLU A 101 -11.40 5.92 9.59
N PRO A 102 -11.28 7.17 9.07
CA PRO A 102 -11.46 7.45 7.64
C PRO A 102 -10.56 6.60 6.73
N SER A 103 -9.30 6.39 7.11
CA SER A 103 -8.34 5.58 6.37
C SER A 103 -8.65 4.09 6.46
N SER A 104 -9.13 3.62 7.62
CA SER A 104 -9.66 2.27 7.77
C SER A 104 -10.84 2.03 6.83
N GLN A 105 -11.77 2.99 6.74
CA GLN A 105 -12.91 2.91 5.84
C GLN A 105 -12.49 2.98 4.36
N LEU A 106 -11.49 3.80 4.03
CA LEU A 106 -10.91 3.83 2.68
C LEU A 106 -10.39 2.45 2.28
N VAL A 107 -9.63 1.76 3.15
CA VAL A 107 -9.13 0.41 2.88
C VAL A 107 -10.28 -0.58 2.63
N LYS A 108 -11.32 -0.56 3.47
CA LYS A 108 -12.50 -1.43 3.32
C LYS A 108 -13.24 -1.17 2.01
N ASN A 109 -13.42 0.10 1.64
CA ASN A 109 -14.08 0.48 0.40
C ASN A 109 -13.32 -0.01 -0.83
N LEU A 110 -11.99 0.16 -0.85
CA LEU A 110 -11.16 -0.31 -1.94
C LEU A 110 -11.16 -1.84 -2.07
N ASP A 111 -11.12 -2.56 -0.94
CA ASP A 111 -11.28 -4.02 -0.92
C ASP A 111 -12.65 -4.44 -1.48
N ALA A 112 -13.73 -3.74 -1.14
CA ALA A 112 -15.05 -4.03 -1.68
C ALA A 112 -15.14 -3.76 -3.19
N MET A 113 -14.60 -2.62 -3.66
CA MET A 113 -14.57 -2.27 -5.10
C MET A 113 -13.81 -3.31 -5.93
N GLU A 114 -12.72 -3.86 -5.41
CA GLU A 114 -11.94 -4.88 -6.11
C GLU A 114 -12.65 -6.25 -6.10
N ALA A 115 -13.33 -6.60 -5.00
CA ALA A 115 -14.16 -7.80 -4.93
C ALA A 115 -15.27 -7.77 -5.99
N GLU A 116 -15.98 -6.65 -6.11
CA GLU A 116 -17.04 -6.47 -7.11
C GLU A 116 -16.52 -6.49 -8.54
N THR A 117 -15.32 -5.93 -8.78
CA THR A 117 -14.70 -5.96 -10.11
C THR A 117 -14.29 -7.38 -10.50
N SER A 118 -13.80 -8.17 -9.55
CA SER A 118 -13.33 -9.55 -9.79
C SER A 118 -14.47 -10.54 -10.05
N LEU A 119 -15.72 -10.17 -9.76
CA LEU A 119 -16.91 -10.98 -10.01
C LEU A 119 -17.52 -10.76 -11.41
N ARG A 120 -17.01 -9.80 -12.17
CA ARG A 120 -17.45 -9.47 -13.54
C ARG A 120 -16.48 -10.04 -14.57
#